data_AF-A0A930DEJ3-F1
#
_entry.id   AF-A0A930DEJ3-F1
#
_cell.length_a   1.000
_cell.length_b   1.000
_cell.length_c   1.000
_cell.angle_alpha   90.00
_cell.angle_beta   90.00
_cell.angle_gamma   90.00
#
_symmetry.space_group_name_H-M   'P 1'
#
loop_
_entity.id
_entity.type
_entity.pdbx_description
1 polymer ?
#
loop_
_entity_poly.entity_id
_entity_poly.type
_entity_poly.pdbx_seq_one_letter_code
_entity_poly.pdbx_strand_id
1 'polypeptide(L)'
;MNDVIRIGKVSSIDYEKGMISVYYEDRTAMVTSIMPVLSNGRYKMPKIGESILVAHLSNGTNAAVVLGTIFNDANVPKSSGQNVYYEELSDSTMISSDGTDITLKAAAGSINVSTLLNLIKRVEALERR
;
A
#
# COMPACT_ATOMS: atom_id res chain seq x y z
N MET A 1 19.15 15.14 -20.14
CA MET A 1 17.76 14.67 -20.03
C MET A 1 17.34 14.95 -18.60
N ASN A 2 16.39 15.86 -18.36
CA ASN A 2 15.90 16.12 -17.00
C ASN A 2 14.93 15.00 -16.67
N ASP A 3 15.34 13.99 -15.89
CA ASP A 3 14.44 12.87 -15.59
C ASP A 3 13.29 13.38 -14.73
N VAL A 4 12.13 13.51 -15.39
CA VAL A 4 10.84 13.96 -14.84
C VAL A 4 10.26 12.90 -13.90
N ILE A 5 10.65 11.63 -14.05
CA ILE A 5 10.17 10.52 -13.23
C ILE A 5 11.36 9.65 -12.82
N ARG A 6 11.43 9.28 -11.53
CA ARG A 6 12.57 8.56 -10.94
C ARG A 6 12.12 7.56 -9.89
N ILE A 7 12.96 6.55 -9.65
CA ILE A 7 12.81 5.64 -8.52
C ILE A 7 13.80 6.07 -7.43
N GLY A 8 13.31 6.21 -6.20
CA GLY A 8 14.13 6.48 -5.01
C GLY A 8 13.74 5.57 -3.86
N LYS A 9 14.43 5.71 -2.72
CA LYS A 9 14.11 5.00 -1.47
C LYS A 9 13.60 5.96 -0.41
N VAL A 10 12.63 5.54 0.40
CA VAL A 10 12.14 6.35 1.53
C VAL A 10 13.25 6.52 2.57
N SER A 11 13.61 7.76 2.90
CA SER A 11 14.62 8.07 3.91
C SER A 11 14.01 8.46 5.26
N SER A 12 12.94 9.25 5.27
CA SER A 12 12.18 9.61 6.48
C SER A 12 10.73 9.93 6.15
N ILE A 13 9.87 9.90 7.16
CA ILE A 13 8.42 10.09 7.03
C ILE A 13 7.93 11.12 8.05
N ASP A 14 7.22 12.13 7.58
CA ASP A 14 6.39 13.04 8.38
C ASP A 14 4.93 12.55 8.27
N TYR A 15 4.52 11.76 9.26
CA TYR A 15 3.18 11.15 9.29
C TYR A 15 2.07 12.19 9.49
N GLU A 16 2.32 13.28 10.20
CA GLU A 16 1.32 14.32 10.44
C GLU A 16 0.96 15.06 9.15
N LYS A 17 1.94 15.27 8.28
CA LYS A 17 1.76 16.00 7.01
C LYS A 17 1.59 15.11 5.79
N GLY A 18 1.79 13.80 5.91
CA GLY A 18 1.76 12.88 4.77
C GLY A 18 2.88 13.16 3.78
N MET A 19 4.08 13.46 4.28
CA MET A 19 5.25 13.79 3.46
C MET A 19 6.43 12.88 3.77
N ILE A 20 7.36 12.74 2.82
CA ILE A 20 8.56 11.91 3.00
C ILE A 20 9.80 12.59 2.41
N SER A 21 10.97 12.24 2.93
CA SER A 21 12.25 12.52 2.25
C SER A 21 12.70 11.30 1.46
N VAL A 22 13.36 11.54 0.33
CA VAL A 22 13.77 10.50 -0.61
C VAL A 22 15.29 10.47 -0.74
N TYR A 23 15.82 9.26 -0.73
CA TYR A 23 17.22 8.95 -0.98
C TYR A 23 17.38 8.40 -2.40
N TYR A 24 18.32 8.95 -3.16
CA TYR A 24 18.65 8.51 -4.51
C TYR A 24 20.08 7.97 -4.55
N GLU A 25 20.24 6.69 -4.90
CA GLU A 25 21.55 6.01 -4.96
C GLU A 25 22.41 6.53 -6.12
N ASP A 26 21.79 7.00 -7.21
CA ASP A 26 22.42 7.44 -8.45
C ASP A 26 23.06 8.84 -8.38
N ARG A 27 22.69 9.65 -7.37
CA ARG A 27 23.18 11.02 -7.20
C ARG A 27 23.80 11.22 -5.83
N THR A 28 25.08 10.87 -5.70
CA THR A 28 25.97 11.35 -4.63
C THR A 28 25.44 11.17 -3.20
N ALA A 29 24.47 10.27 -2.99
CA ALA A 29 23.78 10.09 -1.71
C ALA A 29 23.08 11.36 -1.16
N MET A 30 22.58 12.26 -2.02
CA MET A 30 21.84 13.45 -1.55
C MET A 30 20.42 13.08 -1.10
N VAL A 31 20.12 13.33 0.18
CA VAL A 31 18.76 13.33 0.72
C VAL A 31 18.02 14.54 0.18
N THR A 32 16.85 14.34 -0.43
CA THR A 32 16.05 15.45 -0.94
C THR A 32 15.26 16.16 0.16
N SER A 33 14.81 17.37 -0.14
CA SER A 33 13.76 18.03 0.62
C SER A 33 12.51 17.15 0.75
N ILE A 34 11.71 17.40 1.80
CA ILE A 34 10.47 16.68 2.10
C ILE A 34 9.44 16.91 0.97
N MET A 35 8.83 15.83 0.47
CA MET A 35 7.90 15.80 -0.66
C MET A 35 6.55 15.21 -0.24
N PRO A 36 5.41 15.74 -0.76
CA PRO A 36 4.09 15.16 -0.49
C PRO A 36 3.92 13.77 -1.12
N VAL A 37 3.21 12.90 -0.41
CA VAL A 37 2.74 11.61 -0.93
C VAL A 37 1.34 11.77 -1.51
N LEU A 38 1.08 11.11 -2.64
CA LEU A 38 -0.24 11.06 -3.24
C LEU A 38 -1.25 10.44 -2.27
N SER A 39 -2.25 11.22 -1.84
CA SER A 39 -3.28 10.73 -0.91
C SER A 39 -4.31 9.83 -1.58
N ASN A 40 -4.80 10.22 -2.77
CA ASN A 40 -5.86 9.50 -3.50
C ASN A 40 -7.07 9.13 -2.61
N GLY A 41 -7.43 10.00 -1.66
CA GLY A 41 -8.52 9.78 -0.70
C GLY A 41 -8.26 8.69 0.35
N ARG A 42 -7.03 8.18 0.47
CA ARG A 42 -6.62 7.14 1.42
C ARG A 42 -5.35 7.57 2.17
N TYR A 43 -5.15 7.01 3.36
CA TYR A 43 -3.91 7.19 4.10
C TYR A 43 -3.17 5.86 4.20
N LYS A 44 -2.06 5.75 3.47
CA LYS A 44 -1.16 4.59 3.51
C LYS A 44 0.24 5.04 3.11
N MET A 45 1.07 5.33 4.11
CA MET A 45 2.45 5.76 3.89
C MET A 45 3.33 4.54 3.58
N PRO A 46 4.32 4.67 2.68
CA PRO A 46 5.35 3.65 2.48
C PRO A 46 6.25 3.54 3.72
N LYS A 47 7.06 2.48 3.81
CA LYS A 47 8.01 2.25 4.90
C LYS A 47 9.39 2.80 4.56
N ILE A 48 10.17 3.16 5.57
CA ILE A 48 11.58 3.57 5.41
C ILE A 48 12.35 2.45 4.68
N GLY A 49 13.12 2.82 3.66
CA GLY A 49 13.88 1.92 2.81
C GLY A 49 13.12 1.37 1.59
N GLU A 50 11.79 1.51 1.51
CA GLU A 50 11.02 1.03 0.36
C GLU A 50 11.30 1.84 -0.91
N SER A 51 11.30 1.14 -2.05
CA SER A 51 11.41 1.77 -3.36
C SER A 51 10.10 2.42 -3.77
N ILE A 52 10.19 3.69 -4.15
CA ILE A 52 9.06 4.54 -4.51
C ILE A 52 9.28 5.21 -5.86
N LEU A 53 8.19 5.46 -6.57
CA LEU A 53 8.18 6.26 -7.79
C LEU A 53 7.90 7.73 -7.46
N VAL A 54 8.76 8.62 -7.97
CA VAL A 54 8.68 10.07 -7.72
C VAL A 54 8.57 10.80 -9.04
N ALA A 55 7.56 11.64 -9.17
CA ALA A 55 7.37 12.54 -10.30
C ALA A 55 7.87 13.95 -9.91
N HIS A 56 8.89 14.43 -10.60
CA HIS A 56 9.48 15.76 -10.45
C HIS A 56 8.78 16.73 -11.41
N LEU A 57 8.25 17.83 -10.88
CA LEU A 57 7.59 18.87 -11.65
C LEU A 57 8.65 19.77 -12.31
N SER A 58 8.36 20.21 -13.53
CA SER A 58 9.28 21.03 -14.32
C SER A 58 9.47 22.45 -13.79
N ASN A 59 8.68 22.87 -12.79
CA ASN A 59 8.72 24.20 -12.19
C ASN A 59 9.70 24.31 -10.99
N GLY A 60 10.47 23.26 -10.69
CA GLY A 60 11.59 23.33 -9.74
C GLY A 60 11.94 21.98 -9.13
N THR A 61 13.20 21.78 -8.78
CA THR A 61 13.72 20.51 -8.19
C THR A 61 13.10 20.13 -6.84
N ASN A 62 12.45 21.07 -6.16
CA ASN A 62 11.76 20.82 -4.88
C ASN A 62 10.27 20.53 -5.05
N ALA A 63 9.74 20.68 -6.25
CA ALA A 63 8.35 20.41 -6.56
C ALA A 63 8.26 18.98 -7.10
N ALA A 64 8.02 18.02 -6.23
CA ALA A 64 7.86 16.62 -6.61
C ALA A 64 6.73 15.97 -5.82
N VAL A 65 6.13 14.92 -6.39
CA VAL A 65 5.07 14.14 -5.76
C VAL A 65 5.47 12.68 -5.78
N VAL A 66 5.32 12.03 -4.63
CA VAL A 66 5.55 10.59 -4.49
C VAL A 66 4.27 9.88 -4.89
N LEU A 67 4.36 9.05 -5.95
CA LEU A 67 3.21 8.35 -6.51
C LEU A 67 2.88 7.07 -5.72
N GLY A 68 3.87 6.46 -5.08
CA GLY A 68 3.72 5.26 -4.26
C GLY A 68 4.83 4.24 -4.49
N THR A 69 4.67 3.06 -3.89
CA THR A 69 5.54 1.91 -4.12
C THR A 69 5.20 1.21 -5.44
N ILE A 70 6.17 0.49 -5.99
CA ILE A 70 6.02 -0.26 -7.24
C ILE A 70 6.33 -1.74 -6.99
N PHE A 71 5.64 -2.63 -7.70
CA PHE A 71 6.01 -4.05 -7.70
C PHE A 71 7.29 -4.27 -8.51
N ASN A 72 8.21 -5.06 -7.97
CA ASN A 72 9.46 -5.47 -8.60
C ASN A 72 10.02 -6.72 -7.88
N ASP A 73 11.23 -7.15 -8.23
CA ASP A 73 11.86 -8.35 -7.64
C ASP A 73 12.04 -8.28 -6.11
N ALA A 74 12.14 -7.07 -5.54
CA ALA A 74 12.26 -6.86 -4.10
C ALA A 74 10.91 -6.62 -3.41
N ASN A 75 9.96 -5.98 -4.09
CA ASN A 75 8.60 -5.73 -3.61
C ASN A 75 7.62 -6.55 -4.45
N VAL A 76 7.44 -7.81 -4.09
CA VAL A 76 6.51 -8.72 -4.77
C VAL A 76 5.11 -8.64 -4.14
N PRO A 77 4.02 -8.87 -4.89
CA PRO A 77 2.68 -8.94 -4.32
C PRO A 77 2.57 -10.05 -3.27
N LYS A 78 1.94 -9.76 -2.12
CA LYS A 78 1.71 -10.76 -1.06
C LYS A 78 0.69 -11.84 -1.45
N SER A 79 -0.20 -11.51 -2.38
CA SER A 79 -1.10 -12.44 -3.03
C SER A 79 -1.23 -12.02 -4.48
N SER A 80 -1.10 -12.97 -5.41
CA SER A 80 -1.15 -12.73 -6.85
C SER A 80 -1.81 -13.89 -7.57
N GLY A 81 -2.40 -13.60 -8.73
CA GLY A 81 -3.13 -14.57 -9.53
C GLY A 81 -4.21 -13.88 -10.35
N GLN A 82 -4.75 -14.60 -11.34
CA GLN A 82 -5.94 -14.14 -12.04
C GLN A 82 -7.12 -14.12 -11.06
N ASN A 83 -7.92 -13.05 -11.09
CA ASN A 83 -9.10 -12.89 -10.22
C ASN A 83 -8.78 -12.81 -8.71
N VAL A 84 -7.58 -12.35 -8.34
CA VAL A 84 -7.16 -12.14 -6.95
C VAL A 84 -7.15 -10.64 -6.62
N TYR A 85 -7.69 -10.28 -5.46
CA TYR A 85 -7.54 -8.95 -4.85
C TYR A 85 -6.85 -9.08 -3.50
N TYR A 86 -5.92 -8.16 -3.21
CA TYR A 86 -5.26 -8.09 -1.91
C TYR A 86 -4.94 -6.65 -1.54
N GLU A 87 -5.43 -6.21 -0.39
CA GLU A 87 -5.11 -4.92 0.20
C GLU A 87 -4.68 -5.13 1.65
N GLU A 88 -3.40 -4.91 1.90
CA GLU A 88 -2.88 -4.78 3.26
C GLU A 88 -3.34 -3.45 3.85
N LEU A 89 -4.02 -3.50 4.99
CA LEU A 89 -4.48 -2.32 5.71
C LEU A 89 -3.47 -1.88 6.78
N SER A 90 -2.84 -2.85 7.44
CA SER A 90 -1.73 -2.67 8.39
C SER A 90 -0.88 -3.94 8.44
N ASP A 91 0.20 -3.94 9.23
CA ASP A 91 1.06 -5.11 9.42
C ASP A 91 0.30 -6.37 9.91
N SER A 92 -0.89 -6.21 10.49
CA SER A 92 -1.69 -7.32 11.03
C SER A 92 -3.10 -7.44 10.44
N THR A 93 -3.50 -6.53 9.55
CA THR A 93 -4.85 -6.48 9.01
C THR A 93 -4.85 -6.40 7.49
N MET A 94 -5.77 -7.13 6.85
CA MET A 94 -5.89 -7.11 5.39
C MET A 94 -7.30 -7.48 4.91
N ILE A 95 -7.59 -7.08 3.69
CA ILE A 95 -8.77 -7.50 2.91
C ILE A 95 -8.26 -8.23 1.67
N SER A 96 -8.83 -9.39 1.37
CA SER A 96 -8.49 -10.14 0.16
C SER A 96 -9.68 -10.84 -0.47
N SER A 97 -9.57 -11.15 -1.76
CA SER A 97 -10.48 -12.03 -2.49
C SER A 97 -9.66 -12.96 -3.37
N ASP A 98 -10.07 -14.22 -3.47
CA ASP A 98 -9.46 -15.25 -4.32
C ASP A 98 -10.36 -15.61 -5.53
N GLY A 99 -11.37 -14.79 -5.79
CA GLY A 99 -12.35 -15.02 -6.84
C GLY A 99 -13.49 -15.97 -6.46
N THR A 100 -13.37 -16.65 -5.32
CA THR A 100 -14.42 -17.51 -4.75
C THR A 100 -15.02 -16.91 -3.49
N ASP A 101 -14.18 -16.30 -2.65
CA ASP A 101 -14.58 -15.75 -1.37
C ASP A 101 -13.87 -14.42 -1.07
N ILE A 102 -14.40 -13.68 -0.10
CA ILE A 102 -13.80 -12.46 0.43
C ILE A 102 -13.39 -12.73 1.87
N THR A 103 -12.13 -12.44 2.20
CA THR A 103 -11.54 -12.65 3.53
C THR A 103 -11.13 -11.34 4.17
N LEU A 104 -11.56 -11.15 5.42
CA LEU A 104 -11.09 -10.12 6.33
C LEU A 104 -10.17 -10.76 7.37
N LYS A 105 -8.91 -10.33 7.45
CA LYS A 105 -7.96 -10.78 8.46
C LYS A 105 -7.65 -9.65 9.43
N ALA A 106 -7.62 -9.98 10.72
CA ALA A 106 -7.14 -9.14 11.79
C ALA A 106 -6.14 -9.91 12.68
N ALA A 107 -5.52 -9.22 13.63
CA ALA A 107 -4.59 -9.84 14.57
C ALA A 107 -5.21 -11.00 15.36
N ALA A 108 -6.51 -10.91 15.70
CA ALA A 108 -7.22 -11.93 16.47
C ALA A 108 -7.67 -13.15 15.64
N GLY A 109 -7.58 -13.10 14.32
CA GLY A 109 -8.05 -14.17 13.43
C GLY A 109 -8.57 -13.64 12.10
N SER A 110 -9.16 -14.54 11.31
CA SER A 110 -9.73 -14.21 10.00
C SER A 110 -11.15 -14.73 9.89
N ILE A 111 -11.97 -14.03 9.10
CA ILE A 111 -13.31 -14.47 8.72
C ILE A 111 -13.49 -14.26 7.22
N ASN A 112 -14.24 -15.15 6.59
CA ASN A 112 -14.62 -15.02 5.19
C ASN A 112 -16.14 -15.02 5.02
N VAL A 113 -16.62 -14.55 3.87
CA VAL A 113 -18.05 -14.39 3.61
C VAL A 113 -18.76 -15.74 3.59
N SER A 114 -18.13 -16.79 3.06
CA SER A 114 -18.72 -18.15 3.09
C SER A 114 -18.98 -18.66 4.51
N THR A 115 -18.07 -18.40 5.45
CA THR A 115 -18.25 -18.77 6.87
C THR A 115 -19.42 -18.01 7.49
N LEU A 116 -19.52 -16.70 7.23
CA LEU A 116 -20.65 -15.88 7.71
C LEU A 116 -21.99 -16.40 7.17
N LEU A 117 -22.06 -16.69 5.86
CA LEU A 117 -23.27 -17.24 5.24
C LEU A 117 -23.67 -18.58 5.85
N ASN A 118 -22.70 -19.45 6.15
CA ASN A 118 -22.97 -20.73 6.80
C ASN A 118 -23.44 -20.57 8.25
N LEU A 119 -22.91 -19.59 8.99
CA LEU A 119 -23.38 -19.27 10.34
C LEU A 119 -24.83 -18.75 10.32
N ILE A 120 -25.16 -17.85 9.39
CA ILE A 120 -26.53 -17.33 9.22
C ILE A 120 -27.50 -18.49 8.94
N LYS A 121 -27.18 -19.36 7.98
CA LYS A 121 -28.01 -20.55 7.67
C LYS A 121 -28.24 -21.46 8.88
N ARG A 122 -27.23 -21.61 9.74
CA ARG A 122 -27.33 -22.43 10.97
C ARG A 122 -28.25 -21.77 12.00
N VAL A 123 -28.16 -20.46 12.19
CA VAL A 123 -29.02 -19.71 13.11
C VAL A 123 -30.48 -19.77 12.66
N GLU A 124 -30.76 -19.51 11.38
CA GLU A 124 -32.11 -19.60 10.81
C GLU A 124 -32.73 -21.00 10.94
N ALA A 125 -31.90 -22.06 10.96
CA ALA A 125 -32.37 -23.43 11.17
C ALA A 125 -32.73 -23.71 12.64
N LEU A 126 -32.08 -23.02 13.59
CA LEU A 126 -32.35 -23.14 15.01
C LEU A 126 -33.60 -22.35 15.42
N GLU A 127 -33.81 -21.15 14.84
CA GLU A 127 -34.97 -20.30 15.13
C GLU A 127 -36.30 -20.84 14.58
N ARG A 128 -36.24 -21.78 13.63
CA ARG A 128 -37.41 -22.48 13.07
C ARG A 128 -37.92 -23.64 13.94
N ARG A 129 -37.31 -23.88 15.10
CA ARG A 129 -37.70 -24.91 16.07
C ARG A 129 -38.39 -24.28 17.26
#